data_AF-A0A0L0S9S8-F1
#
_entry.id   AF-A0A0L0S9S8-F1
#
_cell.length_a   1.000
_cell.length_b   1.000
_cell.length_c   1.000
_cell.angle_alpha   90.00
_cell.angle_beta   90.00
_cell.angle_gamma   90.00
#
_symmetry.space_group_name_H-M   'P 1'
#
loop_
_entity.id
_entity.type
_entity.pdbx_description
1 polymer ?
#
loop_
_entity_poly.entity_id
_entity_poly.type
_entity_poly.pdbx_seq_one_letter_code
_entity_poly.pdbx_strand_id
1 'polypeptide(L)'
;MPARDGPHPNAAIPLDPILVAEKERLAAGRDVADDVLRVEGLGIEFEINTGAPARRWWMFWRKEDAAVPAKKINRVLDDLWFSVKHNECFGYLGANGAGTLALLLR
;
A
#
# COMPACT_ATOMS: atom_id res chain seq x y z
N MET A 1 -0.37 16.36 -1.78
CA MET A 1 -1.13 15.58 -0.77
C MET A 1 -0.74 16.14 0.60
N PRO A 2 -1.66 16.62 1.45
CA PRO A 2 -1.25 17.07 2.77
C PRO A 2 -0.76 15.84 3.55
N ALA A 3 0.45 15.92 4.08
CA ALA A 3 0.99 14.94 5.00
C ALA A 3 -0.01 14.80 6.16
N ARG A 4 -0.35 13.58 6.56
CA ARG A 4 -0.97 13.38 7.87
C ARG A 4 0.08 13.81 8.89
N ASP A 5 -0.14 14.94 9.56
CA ASP A 5 0.76 15.55 10.57
C ASP A 5 0.84 14.74 11.88
N GLY A 6 0.88 13.41 11.78
CA GLY A 6 1.09 12.50 12.90
C GLY A 6 2.25 11.57 12.57
N PRO A 7 3.03 11.12 13.58
CA PRO A 7 4.07 10.14 13.36
C PRO A 7 3.45 8.90 12.70
N HIS A 8 4.09 8.41 11.63
CA HIS A 8 3.66 7.20 10.92
C HIS A 8 3.48 6.07 11.95
N PRO A 9 2.43 5.23 11.88
CA PRO A 9 2.17 4.20 12.88
C PRO A 9 3.39 3.26 13.11
N ASN A 10 4.24 3.11 12.10
CA ASN A 10 5.48 2.32 12.18
C ASN A 10 6.71 3.12 12.64
N ALA A 11 6.58 4.40 13.01
CA ALA A 11 7.69 5.23 13.48
C ALA A 11 8.29 4.73 14.80
N ALA A 12 7.54 3.93 15.56
CA ALA A 12 8.00 3.29 16.79
C ALA A 12 8.72 1.94 16.56
N ILE A 13 8.75 1.41 15.33
CA ILE A 13 9.43 0.16 15.01
C ILE A 13 10.93 0.45 14.89
N PRO A 14 11.80 -0.29 15.60
CA PRO A 14 13.24 -0.14 15.46
C PRO A 14 13.64 -0.28 13.98
N LEU A 15 14.25 0.76 13.43
CA LEU A 15 14.73 0.74 12.06
C LEU A 15 15.98 -0.12 12.00
N ASP A 16 15.93 -1.18 11.22
CA ASP A 16 17.08 -2.04 10.96
C ASP A 16 18.17 -1.21 10.24
N PRO A 17 19.40 -1.15 10.77
CA PRO A 17 20.51 -0.42 10.14
C PRO A 17 20.75 -0.83 8.67
N ILE A 18 20.49 -2.08 8.33
CA ILE A 18 20.64 -2.60 6.96
C ILE A 18 19.57 -2.01 6.05
N LEU A 19 18.32 -1.94 6.52
CA LEU A 19 17.21 -1.36 5.75
C LEU A 19 17.39 0.15 5.55
N VAL A 20 17.93 0.85 6.54
CA VAL A 20 18.25 2.28 6.43
C VAL A 20 19.35 2.50 5.40
N ALA A 21 20.44 1.73 5.47
CA ALA A 21 21.54 1.81 4.50
C ALA A 21 21.07 1.50 3.07
N GLU A 22 20.16 0.52 2.91
CA GLU A 22 19.61 0.18 1.60
C GLU A 22 18.68 1.29 1.07
N LYS A 23 17.83 1.89 1.92
CA LYS A 23 17.02 3.04 1.55
C LYS A 23 17.88 4.22 1.08
N GLU A 24 18.98 4.50 1.79
CA GLU A 24 19.94 5.53 1.39
C GLU A 24 20.67 5.18 0.09
N ARG A 25 21.04 3.91 -0.12
CA ARG A 25 21.67 3.45 -1.38
C ARG A 25 20.74 3.65 -2.57
N LEU A 26 19.47 3.26 -2.42
CA LEU A 26 18.44 3.42 -3.44
C LEU A 26 18.22 4.89 -3.77
N ALA A 27 17.99 5.72 -2.75
CA ALA A 27 17.81 7.16 -2.91
C ALA A 27 19.02 7.86 -3.55
N ALA A 28 20.24 7.38 -3.30
CA ALA A 28 21.47 7.90 -3.89
C ALA A 28 21.76 7.36 -5.31
N GLY A 29 20.97 6.42 -5.83
CA GLY A 29 21.15 5.88 -7.18
C GLY A 29 22.46 5.11 -7.38
N ARG A 30 23.03 4.48 -6.33
CA ARG A 30 24.29 3.72 -6.41
C ARG A 30 24.03 2.25 -6.75
N ASP A 31 24.99 1.61 -7.43
CA ASP A 31 24.98 0.18 -7.82
C ASP A 31 23.72 -0.28 -8.58
N VAL A 32 23.18 0.58 -9.44
CA VAL A 32 21.97 0.30 -10.24
C VAL A 32 22.18 -0.83 -11.25
N ALA A 33 23.44 -1.09 -11.64
CA ALA A 33 23.77 -2.05 -12.69
C ALA A 33 23.46 -3.51 -12.31
N ASP A 34 23.45 -3.84 -11.02
CA ASP A 34 23.19 -5.21 -10.52
C ASP A 34 21.74 -5.40 -10.03
N ASP A 35 20.97 -4.32 -9.89
CA ASP A 35 19.58 -4.37 -9.42
C ASP A 35 18.66 -4.81 -10.58
N VAL A 36 18.00 -5.97 -10.44
CA VAL A 36 17.00 -6.48 -11.40
C VAL A 36 15.64 -5.83 -11.17
N LEU A 37 15.28 -5.62 -9.89
CA LEU A 37 14.05 -4.95 -9.48
C LEU A 37 14.40 -3.85 -8.50
N ARG A 38 13.79 -2.69 -8.69
CA ARG A 38 13.92 -1.55 -7.80
C ARG A 38 12.54 -0.96 -7.55
N VAL A 39 12.20 -0.83 -6.28
CA VAL A 39 10.93 -0.28 -5.80
C VAL A 39 11.25 0.84 -4.83
N GLU A 40 10.78 2.05 -5.15
CA GLU A 40 11.00 3.26 -4.38
C GLU A 40 9.65 3.91 -4.09
N GLY A 41 9.33 4.12 -2.81
CA GLY A 41 8.14 4.87 -2.39
C GLY A 41 6.80 4.28 -2.85
N LEU A 42 6.72 2.96 -3.06
CA LEU A 42 5.49 2.35 -3.57
C LEU A 42 4.37 2.44 -2.55
N GLY A 43 3.29 3.13 -2.93
CA GLY A 43 2.03 3.18 -2.21
C GLY A 43 0.94 2.47 -2.99
N ILE A 44 0.19 1.59 -2.33
CA ILE A 44 -1.00 0.95 -2.92
C ILE A 44 -2.23 1.35 -2.12
N GLU A 45 -3.19 1.93 -2.83
CA GLU A 45 -4.48 2.34 -2.30
C GLU A 45 -5.61 1.63 -3.04
N PHE A 46 -6.59 1.16 -2.29
CA PHE A 46 -7.81 0.56 -2.84
C PHE A 46 -9.00 1.42 -2.47
N GLU A 47 -9.83 1.70 -3.47
CA GLU A 47 -11.10 2.36 -3.27
C GLU A 47 -12.15 1.32 -2.88
N ILE A 48 -12.59 1.35 -1.63
CA ILE A 48 -13.66 0.49 -1.14
C ILE A 48 -14.97 1.28 -1.18
N ASN A 49 -15.89 0.81 -2.01
CA ASN A 49 -17.26 1.30 -2.01
C ASN A 49 -17.99 0.75 -0.78
N THR A 50 -17.97 1.51 0.31
CA THR A 50 -18.69 1.19 1.56
C THR A 50 -20.19 1.50 1.50
N GLY A 51 -20.80 1.37 0.31
CA GLY A 51 -22.25 1.42 0.16
C GLY A 51 -22.84 0.02 0.33
N ALA A 52 -23.85 -0.13 1.20
CA ALA A 52 -24.67 -1.33 1.17
C ALA A 52 -25.23 -1.50 -0.26
N PRO A 53 -25.18 -2.71 -0.87
CA PRO A 53 -25.89 -2.92 -2.12
C PRO A 53 -27.35 -2.60 -1.86
N ALA A 54 -27.93 -1.67 -2.61
CA ALA A 54 -29.34 -1.32 -2.49
C ALA A 54 -30.16 -2.60 -2.70
N ARG A 55 -30.58 -3.26 -1.61
CA ARG A 55 -31.46 -4.43 -1.63
C ARG A 55 -32.83 -3.92 -2.05
N ARG A 56 -33.05 -3.91 -3.37
CA ARG A 56 -34.18 -3.28 -4.03
C ARG A 56 -35.41 -4.19 -3.95
N TRP A 57 -36.28 -3.97 -2.96
CA TRP A 57 -37.67 -4.44 -3.00
C TRP A 57 -38.53 -3.33 -3.61
N TRP A 58 -39.06 -3.59 -4.79
CA TRP A 58 -39.76 -2.66 -5.68
C TRP A 58 -41.07 -2.07 -5.11
N MET A 59 -41.52 -2.48 -3.92
CA MET A 59 -42.76 -2.03 -3.30
C MET A 59 -42.60 -0.87 -2.28
N PHE A 60 -41.38 -0.41 -1.97
CA PHE A 60 -41.15 0.58 -0.89
C PHE A 60 -40.36 1.81 -1.33
N TRP A 61 -40.64 2.38 -2.50
CA TRP A 61 -39.95 3.58 -2.96
C TRP A 61 -40.38 4.82 -2.16
N ARG A 62 -39.57 5.23 -1.18
CA ARG A 62 -39.41 6.64 -0.83
C ARG A 62 -38.28 7.22 -1.67
N LYS A 63 -38.53 8.40 -2.24
CA LYS A 63 -37.70 9.06 -3.28
C LYS A 63 -36.43 9.72 -2.71
N GLU A 64 -36.07 9.48 -1.45
CA GLU A 64 -35.03 10.28 -0.75
C GLU A 64 -33.79 9.51 -0.28
N ASP A 65 -33.78 8.17 -0.28
CA ASP A 65 -32.67 7.42 0.34
C ASP A 65 -31.61 6.92 -0.66
N ALA A 66 -31.35 7.67 -1.73
CA ALA A 66 -30.16 7.48 -2.55
C ALA A 66 -28.95 8.10 -1.84
N ALA A 67 -28.62 7.57 -0.65
CA ALA A 67 -27.38 7.92 0.04
C ALA A 67 -26.21 7.58 -0.90
N VAL A 68 -25.51 8.61 -1.37
CA VAL A 68 -24.32 8.47 -2.21
C VAL A 68 -23.37 7.51 -1.49
N PRO A 69 -22.96 6.39 -2.12
CA PRO A 69 -22.09 5.43 -1.47
C PRO A 69 -20.81 6.16 -1.03
N ALA A 70 -20.57 6.19 0.28
CA ALA A 70 -19.39 6.83 0.83
C ALA A 70 -18.15 6.09 0.31
N LYS A 71 -17.40 6.76 -0.56
CA LYS A 71 -16.16 6.28 -1.14
C LYS A 71 -15.07 6.32 -0.07
N LYS A 72 -14.61 5.16 0.40
CA LYS A 72 -13.52 5.06 1.39
C LYS A 72 -12.25 4.58 0.70
N ILE A 73 -11.23 5.43 0.68
CA ILE A 73 -9.89 5.04 0.22
C ILE A 73 -9.19 4.33 1.37
N ASN A 74 -8.75 3.09 1.14
CA ASN A 74 -8.00 2.30 2.10
C ASN A 74 -6.58 2.08 1.58
N ARG A 75 -5.59 2.58 2.31
CA ARG A 75 -4.18 2.40 1.97
C ARG A 75 -3.70 1.06 2.52
N VAL A 76 -3.18 0.21 1.64
CA VAL A 76 -2.74 -1.15 1.96
C VAL A 76 -1.22 -1.23 2.05
N LEU A 77 -0.51 -0.48 1.21
CA LEU A 77 0.94 -0.32 1.30
C LEU A 77 1.29 1.17 1.38
N ASP A 78 2.19 1.50 2.30
CA ASP A 78 2.68 2.85 2.54
C ASP A 78 4.21 2.84 2.49
N ASP A 79 4.78 3.61 1.57
CA ASP A 79 6.22 3.86 1.45
C ASP A 79 7.07 2.57 1.42
N LEU A 80 6.79 1.66 0.49
CA LEU A 80 7.60 0.44 0.32
C LEU A 80 8.86 0.73 -0.50
N TRP A 81 10.02 0.36 0.04
CA TRP A 81 11.35 0.50 -0.56
C TRP A 81 12.09 -0.82 -0.51
N PHE A 82 12.52 -1.34 -1.66
CA PHE A 82 13.45 -2.47 -1.74
C PHE A 82 14.04 -2.61 -3.14
N SER A 83 15.13 -3.36 -3.23
CA SER A 83 15.68 -3.85 -4.50
C SER A 83 15.98 -5.34 -4.43
N VAL A 84 16.02 -5.97 -5.59
CA VAL A 84 16.40 -7.37 -5.75
C VAL A 84 17.53 -7.42 -6.76
N LYS A 85 18.67 -7.99 -6.38
CA LYS A 85 19.83 -8.12 -7.27
C LYS A 85 19.79 -9.39 -8.11
N HIS A 86 20.66 -9.46 -9.10
CA HIS A 86 20.87 -10.69 -9.86
C HIS A 86 21.24 -11.86 -8.95
N ASN A 87 20.58 -13.01 -9.16
CA ASN A 87 20.75 -14.25 -8.39
C ASN A 87 20.28 -14.20 -6.93
N GLU A 88 19.54 -13.18 -6.52
CA GLU A 88 18.84 -13.15 -5.24
C GLU A 88 17.39 -13.66 -5.37
N CYS A 89 16.90 -14.33 -4.32
CA CYS A 89 15.50 -14.75 -4.24
C CYS A 89 14.79 -13.87 -3.19
N PHE A 90 13.73 -13.19 -3.61
CA PHE A 90 12.92 -12.34 -2.75
C PHE A 90 11.65 -13.05 -2.32
N GLY A 91 11.49 -13.24 -1.00
CA GLY A 91 10.26 -13.76 -0.40
C GLY A 91 9.55 -12.69 0.41
N TYR A 92 8.32 -12.35 0.02
CA TYR A 92 7.48 -11.44 0.79
C TYR A 92 6.53 -12.23 1.71
N LEU A 93 6.75 -12.12 3.01
CA LEU A 93 5.99 -12.82 4.04
C LEU A 93 5.24 -11.82 4.92
N GLY A 94 3.97 -12.10 5.18
CA GLY A 94 3.12 -11.27 6.03
C GLY A 94 1.84 -12.00 6.40
N ALA A 95 1.18 -11.53 7.45
CA ALA A 95 -0.12 -12.06 7.85
C ALA A 95 -1.15 -11.88 6.72
N ASN A 96 -2.17 -12.74 6.67
CA ASN A 96 -3.26 -12.59 5.71
C ASN A 96 -3.91 -11.20 5.84
N GLY A 97 -3.92 -10.44 4.74
CA GLY A 97 -4.41 -9.05 4.71
C GLY A 97 -3.33 -7.97 4.77
N ALA A 98 -2.04 -8.32 4.92
CA ALA A 98 -0.93 -7.37 4.96
C ALA A 98 -0.56 -6.75 3.58
N GLY A 99 -1.28 -7.09 2.51
CA GLY A 99 -0.99 -6.59 1.17
C GLY A 99 -0.03 -7.45 0.34
N THR A 100 0.34 -8.65 0.80
CA THR A 100 1.23 -9.59 0.09
C THR A 100 0.79 -9.86 -1.34
N LEU A 101 -0.50 -10.14 -1.56
CA LEU A 101 -1.04 -10.37 -2.90
C LEU A 101 -1.08 -9.07 -3.72
N ALA A 102 -1.33 -7.93 -3.07
CA ALA A 102 -1.42 -6.63 -3.74
C ALA A 102 -0.06 -6.20 -4.32
N LEU A 103 1.05 -6.55 -3.66
CA LEU A 103 2.40 -6.31 -4.15
C LEU A 103 2.71 -7.12 -5.43
N LEU A 104 2.22 -8.37 -5.52
CA LEU A 104 2.49 -9.26 -6.65
C LEU A 104 1.71 -8.86 -7.93
N LEU A 105 0.57 -8.19 -7.77
CA LEU A 105 -0.33 -7.86 -8.88
C LEU A 105 0.00 -6.54 -9.60
N ARG A 106 1.12 -5.89 -9.25
CA ARG A 106 1.54 -4.59 -9.77
C ARG A 106 2.91 -4.66 -10.43
#